data_AF-A0A7V2CW60-F1
#
_entry.id   AF-A0A7V2CW60-F1
#
_cell.length_a   1.000
_cell.length_b   1.000
_cell.length_c   1.000
_cell.angle_alpha   90.00
_cell.angle_beta   90.00
_cell.angle_gamma   90.00
#
_symmetry.space_group_name_H-M   'P 1'
#
loop_
_entity.id
_entity.type
_entity.pdbx_description
1 polymer ?
#
loop_
_entity_poly.entity_id
_entity_poly.type
_entity_poly.pdbx_seq_one_letter_code
_entity_poly.pdbx_strand_id
1 'polypeptide(L)'
;MALPEPLPDDPRKWDGWKTYGSANPYEVLGFDPSDRPAPDAIESAYRLLVQWWQKKLPLRSQPANPLSQLLRPGLDEAPQRLAEAKAALLDPARRAELDASLAEQSRARAASELARYVEFSVHDGRLSRADHERLVRFGSGLGLDEAMCHRVIESFLTEQGAVLEAEVVAEPAAAHTRGTAHPSDGGDPAAEFLRMLAAARVEDLRIGPDQREAFLNLGTSLGLDEDQAEELLEQAIFGVGAVDPSPPPKRVPAVARPTAPSPSGGAPPAPKPEVRPAAVLPPVEAPVLRLPPFRNGIGMEMLFLGAGEFRMGSDGPGAPPNESPVTR
;
A
#
# COMPACT_ATOMS: atom_id res chain seq x y z
N MET A 1 -13.63 -16.54 11.51
CA MET A 1 -12.52 -17.47 11.83
C MET A 1 -13.12 -18.81 12.16
N ALA A 2 -12.90 -19.83 11.33
CA ALA A 2 -13.44 -21.17 11.57
C ALA A 2 -12.94 -21.75 12.91
N LEU A 3 -13.81 -22.51 13.58
CA LEU A 3 -13.46 -23.22 14.82
C LEU A 3 -12.35 -24.25 14.56
N PRO A 4 -11.30 -24.32 15.40
CA PRO A 4 -10.27 -25.33 15.25
C PRO A 4 -10.83 -26.72 15.57
N GLU A 5 -10.52 -27.70 14.73
CA GLU A 5 -10.88 -29.11 14.93
C GLU A 5 -9.62 -29.96 15.19
N PRO A 6 -9.45 -30.54 16.39
CA PRO A 6 -10.26 -30.38 17.60
C PRO A 6 -10.01 -29.05 18.33
N LEU A 7 -10.97 -28.61 19.14
CA LEU A 7 -10.81 -27.43 20.01
C LEU A 7 -9.65 -27.66 20.99
N PRO A 8 -8.65 -26.75 21.04
CA PRO A 8 -7.53 -26.88 21.97
C PRO A 8 -8.00 -26.87 23.43
N ASP A 9 -7.53 -27.82 24.23
CA ASP A 9 -7.87 -27.86 25.65
C ASP A 9 -7.25 -26.70 26.44
N ASP A 10 -6.10 -26.18 26.00
CA ASP A 10 -5.44 -25.05 26.62
C ASP A 10 -5.97 -23.73 26.02
N PRO A 11 -6.65 -22.87 26.81
CA PRO A 11 -7.20 -21.60 26.33
C PRO A 11 -6.11 -20.61 25.86
N ARG A 12 -4.83 -20.85 26.17
CA ARG A 12 -3.73 -20.01 25.67
C ARG A 12 -3.36 -20.31 24.23
N LYS A 13 -3.78 -21.45 23.69
CA LYS A 13 -3.45 -21.88 22.32
C LYS A 13 -4.48 -21.43 21.29
N TRP A 14 -5.60 -20.87 21.75
CA TRP A 14 -6.68 -20.44 20.89
C TRP A 14 -7.45 -19.33 21.60
N ASP A 15 -7.44 -18.12 21.05
CA ASP A 15 -8.13 -16.97 21.65
C ASP A 15 -9.64 -16.94 21.35
N GLY A 16 -10.13 -17.83 20.48
CA GLY A 16 -11.54 -17.83 20.07
C GLY A 16 -12.52 -18.16 21.21
N TRP A 17 -12.07 -18.74 22.33
CA TRP A 17 -12.95 -18.87 23.49
C TRP A 17 -13.41 -17.52 24.03
N LYS A 18 -12.70 -16.41 23.77
CA LYS A 18 -13.08 -15.06 24.21
C LYS A 18 -14.29 -14.49 23.46
N THR A 19 -14.65 -15.05 22.30
CA THR A 19 -15.72 -14.50 21.46
C THR A 19 -17.11 -14.65 22.07
N TYR A 20 -17.27 -15.44 23.14
CA TYR A 20 -18.52 -15.50 23.92
C TYR A 20 -18.97 -14.12 24.43
N GLY A 21 -18.03 -13.20 24.63
CA GLY A 21 -18.30 -11.82 25.05
C GLY A 21 -18.66 -10.87 23.90
N SER A 22 -18.64 -11.34 22.64
CA SER A 22 -19.03 -10.51 21.50
C SER A 22 -20.52 -10.17 21.55
N ALA A 23 -20.86 -8.99 21.04
CA ALA A 23 -22.23 -8.58 20.80
C ALA A 23 -22.84 -9.27 19.57
N ASN A 24 -21.99 -9.80 18.67
CA ASN A 24 -22.41 -10.45 17.44
C ASN A 24 -22.63 -11.97 17.65
N PRO A 25 -23.86 -12.49 17.47
CA PRO A 25 -24.15 -13.92 17.64
C PRO A 25 -23.31 -14.85 16.76
N TYR A 26 -22.91 -14.40 15.56
CA TYR A 26 -22.05 -15.17 14.67
C TYR A 26 -20.67 -15.41 15.29
N GLU A 27 -20.06 -14.35 15.83
CA GLU A 27 -18.74 -14.42 16.46
C GLU A 27 -18.76 -15.27 17.73
N VAL A 28 -19.84 -15.18 18.52
CA VAL A 28 -20.04 -16.01 19.72
C VAL A 28 -19.95 -17.50 19.40
N LEU A 29 -20.42 -17.93 18.22
CA LEU A 29 -20.31 -19.31 17.75
C LEU A 29 -19.08 -19.59 16.88
N GLY A 30 -18.21 -18.59 16.66
CA GLY A 30 -17.01 -18.75 15.84
C GLY A 30 -17.27 -18.73 14.33
N PHE A 31 -18.31 -18.05 13.88
CA PHE A 31 -18.60 -17.83 12.45
C PHE A 31 -18.25 -16.42 12.02
N ASP A 32 -17.94 -16.25 10.73
CA ASP A 32 -18.06 -14.95 10.07
C ASP A 32 -19.53 -14.74 9.65
N PRO A 33 -20.13 -13.55 9.86
CA PRO A 33 -21.46 -13.23 9.32
C PRO A 33 -21.59 -13.50 7.81
N SER A 34 -20.50 -13.37 7.07
CA SER A 34 -20.46 -13.55 5.62
C SER A 34 -20.57 -15.02 5.19
N ASP A 35 -20.23 -15.97 6.07
CA ASP A 35 -20.16 -17.41 5.76
C ASP A 35 -21.53 -18.06 5.56
N ARG A 36 -22.61 -17.40 6.01
CA ARG A 36 -23.99 -17.91 5.97
C ARG A 36 -24.09 -19.38 6.44
N PRO A 37 -23.72 -19.68 7.69
CA PRO A 37 -23.67 -21.04 8.19
C PRO A 37 -25.03 -21.75 8.10
N ALA A 38 -25.00 -23.02 7.71
CA ALA A 38 -26.16 -23.92 7.71
C ALA A 38 -26.64 -24.20 9.16
N PRO A 39 -27.93 -24.52 9.37
CA PRO A 39 -28.46 -24.79 10.71
C PRO A 39 -27.71 -25.93 11.43
N ASP A 40 -27.33 -26.98 10.71
CA ASP A 40 -26.57 -28.11 11.27
C ASP A 40 -25.16 -27.69 11.73
N ALA A 41 -24.53 -26.76 11.00
CA ALA A 41 -23.23 -26.21 11.37
C ALA A 41 -23.34 -25.37 12.65
N ILE A 42 -24.40 -24.56 12.77
CA ILE A 42 -24.71 -23.76 13.97
C ILE A 42 -24.88 -24.67 15.18
N GLU A 43 -25.65 -25.76 15.04
CA GLU A 43 -25.84 -26.72 16.13
C GLU A 43 -24.55 -27.43 16.53
N SER A 44 -23.75 -27.83 15.54
CA SER A 44 -22.49 -28.54 15.77
C SER A 44 -21.49 -27.65 16.50
N ALA A 45 -21.32 -26.41 16.04
CA ALA A 45 -20.48 -25.40 16.69
C ALA A 45 -20.91 -25.14 18.14
N TYR A 46 -22.22 -24.94 18.37
CA TYR A 46 -22.76 -24.78 19.72
C TYR A 46 -22.42 -25.96 20.63
N ARG A 47 -22.62 -27.20 20.17
CA ARG A 47 -22.33 -28.41 20.97
C ARG A 47 -20.85 -28.50 21.32
N LEU A 48 -19.96 -28.24 20.37
CA LEU A 48 -18.51 -28.26 20.59
C LEU A 48 -18.08 -27.21 21.62
N LEU A 49 -18.58 -25.98 21.48
CA LEU A 49 -18.24 -24.88 22.39
C LEU A 49 -18.78 -25.11 23.80
N VAL A 50 -20.04 -25.55 23.93
CA VAL A 50 -20.61 -25.88 25.25
C VAL A 50 -19.86 -27.02 25.91
N GLN A 51 -19.53 -28.08 25.16
CA GLN A 51 -18.75 -29.19 25.71
C GLN A 51 -17.37 -28.72 26.17
N TRP A 52 -16.73 -27.82 25.41
CA TRP A 52 -15.45 -27.25 25.79
C TRP A 52 -15.56 -26.47 27.11
N TRP A 53 -16.55 -25.59 27.26
CA TRP A 53 -16.79 -24.83 28.50
C TRP A 53 -17.15 -25.75 29.68
N GLN A 54 -17.95 -26.79 29.46
CA GLN A 54 -18.30 -27.77 30.47
C GLN A 54 -17.06 -28.51 31.01
N LYS A 55 -16.09 -28.84 30.16
CA LYS A 55 -14.81 -29.43 30.58
C LYS A 55 -14.01 -28.48 31.50
N LYS A 56 -14.26 -27.17 31.43
CA LYS A 56 -13.56 -26.16 32.25
C LYS A 56 -14.28 -25.84 33.56
N LEU A 57 -15.52 -26.28 33.76
CA LEU A 57 -16.28 -26.07 35.01
C LEU A 57 -15.54 -26.50 36.29
N PRO A 58 -14.79 -27.62 36.33
CA PRO A 58 -14.03 -28.00 37.53
C PRO A 58 -12.96 -26.98 37.93
N LEU A 59 -12.50 -26.11 37.01
CA LEU A 59 -11.54 -25.06 37.33
C LEU A 59 -12.15 -23.97 38.23
N ARG A 60 -13.49 -23.85 38.27
CA ARG A 60 -14.20 -22.88 39.11
C ARG A 60 -13.88 -23.04 40.61
N SER A 61 -13.67 -24.27 41.08
CA SER A 61 -13.32 -24.54 42.48
C SER A 61 -11.83 -24.36 42.80
N GLN A 62 -11.01 -23.99 41.81
CA GLN A 62 -9.55 -23.88 41.91
C GLN A 62 -9.06 -22.43 41.70
N PRO A 63 -9.33 -21.47 42.61
CA PRO A 63 -9.02 -20.06 42.41
C PRO A 63 -7.51 -19.73 42.33
N ALA A 64 -6.65 -20.62 42.85
CA ALA A 64 -5.20 -20.51 42.73
C ALA A 64 -4.65 -20.94 41.35
N ASN A 65 -5.47 -21.57 40.51
CA ASN A 65 -5.07 -22.00 39.17
C ASN A 65 -5.12 -20.80 38.20
N PRO A 66 -4.04 -20.47 37.48
CA PRO A 66 -4.02 -19.35 36.53
C PRO A 66 -5.05 -19.50 35.40
N LEU A 67 -5.42 -20.73 35.01
CA LEU A 67 -6.48 -20.96 34.02
C LEU A 67 -7.88 -20.64 34.58
N SER A 68 -8.08 -20.89 35.86
CA SER A 68 -9.32 -20.53 36.55
C SER A 68 -9.51 -19.01 36.55
N GLN A 69 -8.44 -18.27 36.83
CA GLN A 69 -8.44 -16.80 36.82
C GLN A 69 -8.71 -16.25 35.41
N LEU A 70 -8.10 -16.84 34.39
CA LEU A 70 -8.29 -16.44 32.99
C LEU A 70 -9.73 -16.65 32.50
N LEU A 71 -10.33 -17.80 32.82
CA LEU A 71 -11.65 -18.20 32.33
C LEU A 71 -12.80 -17.75 33.22
N ARG A 72 -12.51 -17.21 34.41
CA ARG A 72 -13.50 -16.89 35.44
C ARG A 72 -14.71 -16.10 34.92
N PRO A 73 -14.54 -15.06 34.07
CA PRO A 73 -15.69 -14.31 33.56
C PRO A 73 -16.56 -15.15 32.62
N GLY A 74 -15.96 -16.07 31.86
CA GLY A 74 -16.67 -16.91 30.89
C GLY A 74 -17.27 -18.19 31.46
N LEU A 75 -16.80 -18.69 32.61
CA LEU A 75 -17.30 -19.94 33.19
C LEU A 75 -18.79 -19.89 33.54
N ASP A 76 -19.31 -18.71 33.90
CA ASP A 76 -20.72 -18.52 34.24
C ASP A 76 -21.52 -17.94 33.06
N GLU A 77 -20.94 -17.01 32.30
CA GLU A 77 -21.65 -16.27 31.24
C GLU A 77 -21.68 -17.01 29.89
N ALA A 78 -20.61 -17.74 29.54
CA ALA A 78 -20.47 -18.32 28.21
C ALA A 78 -21.58 -19.32 27.85
N PRO A 79 -22.01 -20.25 28.74
CA PRO A 79 -23.09 -21.18 28.42
C PRO A 79 -24.41 -20.46 28.05
N GLN A 80 -24.73 -19.38 28.76
CA GLN A 80 -25.92 -18.58 28.48
C GLN A 80 -25.79 -17.82 27.15
N ARG A 81 -24.66 -17.14 26.93
CA ARG A 81 -24.39 -16.39 25.69
C ARG A 81 -24.41 -17.30 24.46
N LEU A 82 -23.84 -18.50 24.57
CA LEU A 82 -23.86 -19.50 23.49
C LEU A 82 -25.29 -19.97 23.18
N ALA A 83 -26.13 -20.15 24.20
CA ALA A 83 -27.53 -20.55 24.02
C ALA A 83 -28.36 -19.43 23.36
N GLU A 84 -28.17 -18.18 23.79
CA GLU A 84 -28.80 -17.00 23.19
C GLU A 84 -28.39 -16.81 21.73
N ALA A 85 -27.08 -16.94 21.43
CA ALA A 85 -26.57 -16.86 20.07
C ALA A 85 -27.13 -17.97 19.17
N LYS A 86 -27.16 -19.23 19.66
CA LYS A 86 -27.81 -20.34 18.95
C LYS A 86 -29.27 -20.02 18.65
N ALA A 87 -30.04 -19.58 19.65
CA ALA A 87 -31.45 -19.29 19.49
C ALA A 87 -31.70 -18.16 18.48
N ALA A 88 -30.87 -17.11 18.50
CA ALA A 88 -30.97 -16.00 17.56
C ALA A 88 -30.66 -16.41 16.12
N LEU A 89 -29.68 -17.29 15.90
CA LEU A 89 -29.25 -17.72 14.56
C LEU A 89 -30.07 -18.87 13.97
N LEU A 90 -30.77 -19.65 14.79
CA LEU A 90 -31.67 -20.70 14.30
C LEU A 90 -33.08 -20.19 13.99
N ASP A 91 -33.48 -19.05 14.54
CA ASP A 91 -34.73 -18.37 14.17
C ASP A 91 -34.55 -17.61 12.84
N PRO A 92 -35.24 -18.00 11.75
CA PRO A 92 -35.06 -17.36 10.45
C PRO A 92 -35.40 -15.87 10.43
N ALA A 93 -36.41 -15.45 11.21
CA ALA A 93 -36.84 -14.05 11.22
C ALA A 93 -35.79 -13.18 11.92
N ARG A 94 -35.36 -13.59 13.12
CA ARG A 94 -34.31 -12.90 13.87
C ARG A 94 -32.98 -12.90 13.13
N ARG A 95 -32.63 -14.01 12.49
CA ARG A 95 -31.42 -14.10 11.68
C ARG A 95 -31.46 -13.11 10.51
N ALA A 96 -32.58 -12.99 9.81
CA ALA A 96 -32.71 -12.03 8.72
C ALA A 96 -32.58 -10.58 9.20
N GLU A 97 -33.14 -10.24 10.36
CA GLU A 97 -32.99 -8.91 10.98
C GLU A 97 -31.53 -8.62 11.35
N LEU A 98 -30.85 -9.60 11.95
CA LEU A 98 -29.42 -9.50 12.30
C LEU A 98 -28.56 -9.33 11.05
N ASP A 99 -28.80 -10.13 10.01
CA ASP A 99 -28.07 -10.06 8.75
C ASP A 99 -28.27 -8.71 8.07
N ALA A 100 -29.49 -8.17 8.10
CA ALA A 100 -29.79 -6.84 7.58
C ALA A 100 -29.05 -5.74 8.38
N SER A 101 -29.05 -5.83 9.70
CA SER A 101 -28.34 -4.87 10.56
C SER A 101 -26.82 -4.91 10.33
N LEU A 102 -26.24 -6.10 10.23
CA LEU A 102 -24.81 -6.28 9.98
C LEU A 102 -24.42 -5.82 8.58
N ALA A 103 -25.25 -6.08 7.57
CA ALA A 103 -25.05 -5.57 6.22
C ALA A 103 -25.09 -4.03 6.21
N GLU A 104 -26.02 -3.42 6.94
CA GLU A 104 -26.11 -1.96 7.04
C GLU A 104 -24.88 -1.36 7.75
N GLN A 105 -24.44 -1.95 8.86
CA GLN A 105 -23.23 -1.53 9.57
C GLN A 105 -21.98 -1.66 8.69
N SER A 106 -21.87 -2.76 7.92
CA SER A 106 -20.78 -2.99 6.97
C SER A 106 -20.78 -1.93 5.87
N ARG A 107 -21.94 -1.65 5.26
CA ARG A 107 -22.09 -0.58 4.26
C ARG A 107 -21.74 0.79 4.83
N ALA A 108 -22.25 1.14 6.02
CA ALA A 108 -21.95 2.41 6.65
C ALA A 108 -20.45 2.55 6.96
N ARG A 109 -19.81 1.49 7.44
CA ARG A 109 -18.36 1.46 7.65
C ARG A 109 -17.61 1.66 6.33
N ALA A 110 -17.96 0.91 5.29
CA ALA A 110 -17.35 1.06 3.96
C ALA A 110 -17.53 2.48 3.39
N ALA A 111 -18.72 3.07 3.54
CA ALA A 111 -18.99 4.43 3.12
C ALA A 111 -18.15 5.46 3.89
N SER A 112 -18.00 5.28 5.20
CA SER A 112 -17.13 6.16 6.01
C SER A 112 -15.65 6.02 5.66
N GLU A 113 -15.17 4.81 5.35
CA GLU A 113 -13.79 4.62 4.88
C GLU A 113 -13.61 5.27 3.51
N LEU A 114 -14.54 5.07 2.57
CA LEU A 114 -14.51 5.75 1.27
C LEU A 114 -14.46 7.28 1.46
N ALA A 115 -15.30 7.86 2.31
CA ALA A 115 -15.30 9.30 2.59
C ALA A 115 -13.94 9.82 3.07
N ARG A 116 -13.22 9.08 3.93
CA ARG A 116 -11.86 9.44 4.34
C ARG A 116 -10.88 9.45 3.17
N TYR A 117 -11.00 8.49 2.26
CA TYR A 117 -10.17 8.46 1.05
C TYR A 117 -10.52 9.59 0.09
N VAL A 118 -11.80 9.96 -0.03
CA VAL A 118 -12.22 11.13 -0.81
C VAL A 118 -11.59 12.40 -0.23
N GLU A 119 -11.65 12.59 1.09
CA GLU A 119 -11.02 13.72 1.79
C GLU A 119 -9.53 13.85 1.45
N PHE A 120 -8.80 12.73 1.46
CA PHE A 120 -7.38 12.73 1.10
C PHE A 120 -7.13 13.00 -0.39
N SER A 121 -8.05 12.60 -1.26
CA SER A 121 -7.90 12.70 -2.73
C SER A 121 -8.29 14.05 -3.30
N VAL A 122 -9.05 14.86 -2.55
CA VAL A 122 -9.40 16.22 -2.95
C VAL A 122 -8.22 17.15 -2.63
N HIS A 123 -7.61 17.71 -3.67
CA HIS A 123 -6.53 18.69 -3.55
C HIS A 123 -7.00 20.02 -4.14
N ASP A 124 -6.76 21.14 -3.44
CA ASP A 124 -7.17 22.50 -3.85
C ASP A 124 -8.67 22.64 -4.22
N GLY A 125 -9.54 21.83 -3.61
CA GLY A 125 -10.97 21.81 -3.90
C GLY A 125 -11.32 21.19 -5.27
N ARG A 126 -10.44 20.35 -5.80
CA ARG A 126 -10.65 19.67 -7.08
C ARG A 126 -10.41 18.17 -6.94
N LEU A 127 -11.19 17.40 -7.69
CA LEU A 127 -11.01 15.96 -7.82
C LEU A 127 -10.81 15.64 -9.30
N SER A 128 -9.67 15.04 -9.64
CA SER A 128 -9.42 14.63 -11.03
C SER A 128 -10.32 13.45 -11.41
N ARG A 129 -10.66 13.31 -12.69
CA ARG A 129 -11.41 12.14 -13.17
C ARG A 129 -10.68 10.82 -12.91
N ALA A 130 -9.36 10.82 -13.01
CA ALA A 130 -8.55 9.64 -12.70
C ALA A 130 -8.60 9.26 -11.22
N ASP A 131 -8.69 10.24 -10.31
CA ASP A 131 -8.91 9.98 -8.88
C ASP A 131 -10.34 9.53 -8.61
N HIS A 132 -11.34 10.11 -9.28
CA HIS A 132 -12.72 9.67 -9.20
C HIS A 132 -12.90 8.21 -9.60
N GLU A 133 -12.34 7.79 -10.74
CA GLU A 133 -12.39 6.39 -11.17
C GLU A 133 -11.65 5.46 -10.20
N ARG A 134 -10.56 5.91 -9.59
CA ARG A 134 -9.85 5.16 -8.54
C ARG A 134 -10.67 5.04 -7.28
N LEU A 135 -11.37 6.09 -6.86
CA LEU A 135 -12.26 6.10 -5.70
C LEU A 135 -13.47 5.20 -5.89
N VAL A 136 -14.06 5.19 -7.09
CA VAL A 136 -15.15 4.26 -7.42
C VAL A 136 -14.66 2.81 -7.36
N ARG A 137 -13.50 2.49 -7.98
CA ARG A 137 -12.91 1.14 -7.87
C ARG A 137 -12.59 0.75 -6.43
N PHE A 138 -12.07 1.70 -5.64
CA PHE A 138 -11.79 1.49 -4.23
C PHE A 138 -13.06 1.20 -3.43
N GLY A 139 -14.12 1.99 -3.63
CA GLY A 139 -15.42 1.77 -3.01
C GLY A 139 -16.06 0.43 -3.39
N SER A 140 -15.95 0.02 -4.66
CA SER A 140 -16.36 -1.33 -5.10
C SER A 140 -15.55 -2.43 -4.41
N GLY A 141 -14.25 -2.22 -4.19
CA GLY A 141 -13.40 -3.12 -3.42
C GLY A 141 -13.82 -3.27 -1.95
N LEU A 142 -14.48 -2.25 -1.38
CA LEU A 142 -15.06 -2.30 -0.04
C LEU A 142 -16.46 -2.94 0.00
N GLY A 143 -17.03 -3.33 -1.14
CA GLY A 143 -18.36 -3.93 -1.25
C GLY A 143 -19.51 -2.93 -1.36
N LEU A 144 -19.23 -1.67 -1.70
CA LEU A 144 -20.26 -0.68 -2.04
C LEU A 144 -20.67 -0.82 -3.51
N ASP A 145 -21.94 -0.55 -3.79
CA ASP A 145 -22.44 -0.38 -5.15
C ASP A 145 -21.96 0.94 -5.74
N GLU A 146 -21.76 0.96 -7.06
CA GLU A 146 -21.26 2.12 -7.80
C GLU A 146 -22.12 3.37 -7.56
N ALA A 147 -23.45 3.22 -7.49
CA ALA A 147 -24.36 4.31 -7.19
C ALA A 147 -24.14 4.92 -5.80
N MET A 148 -23.85 4.10 -4.78
CA MET A 148 -23.51 4.60 -3.45
C MET A 148 -22.12 5.25 -3.44
N CYS A 149 -21.14 4.70 -4.16
CA CYS A 149 -19.82 5.33 -4.31
C CYS A 149 -19.96 6.74 -4.89
N HIS A 150 -20.71 6.89 -5.99
CA HIS A 150 -21.00 8.19 -6.58
C HIS A 150 -21.70 9.11 -5.59
N ARG A 151 -22.73 8.63 -4.88
CA ARG A 151 -23.44 9.44 -3.89
C ARG A 151 -22.53 9.98 -2.80
N VAL A 152 -21.63 9.13 -2.26
CA VAL A 152 -20.68 9.52 -1.21
C VAL A 152 -19.67 10.55 -1.73
N ILE A 153 -19.16 10.36 -2.94
CA ILE A 153 -18.21 11.29 -3.57
C ILE A 153 -18.92 12.63 -3.86
N GLU A 154 -20.09 12.60 -4.48
CA GLU A 154 -20.88 13.79 -4.80
C GLU A 154 -21.28 14.56 -3.54
N SER A 155 -21.76 13.89 -2.49
CA SER A 155 -22.08 14.56 -1.23
C SER A 155 -20.85 15.26 -0.67
N PHE A 156 -19.69 14.59 -0.67
CA PHE A 156 -18.45 15.18 -0.16
C PHE A 156 -18.00 16.39 -1.01
N LEU A 157 -18.07 16.28 -2.34
CA LEU A 157 -17.75 17.39 -3.24
C LEU A 157 -18.67 18.59 -3.03
N THR A 158 -19.98 18.36 -2.89
CA THR A 158 -20.95 19.43 -2.65
C THR A 158 -20.76 20.09 -1.28
N GLU A 159 -20.46 19.33 -0.23
CA GLU A 159 -20.21 19.85 1.11
C GLU A 159 -18.93 20.70 1.18
N GLN A 160 -17.87 20.28 0.48
CA GLN A 160 -16.60 20.99 0.43
C GLN A 160 -16.55 22.10 -0.63
N GLY A 161 -17.62 22.26 -1.44
CA GLY A 161 -17.62 23.17 -2.60
C GLY A 161 -16.57 22.79 -3.66
N ALA A 162 -16.15 21.53 -3.67
CA ALA A 162 -15.15 21.01 -4.58
C ALA A 162 -15.79 20.61 -5.92
N VAL A 163 -15.02 20.75 -7.01
CA VAL A 163 -15.50 20.47 -8.36
C VAL A 163 -14.79 19.23 -8.91
N LEU A 164 -15.56 18.29 -9.44
CA LEU A 164 -15.01 17.23 -10.27
C LEU A 164 -14.46 17.88 -11.54
N GLU A 165 -13.15 17.77 -11.78
CA GLU A 165 -12.58 18.31 -13.01
C GLU A 165 -13.22 17.59 -14.19
N ALA A 166 -13.99 18.35 -14.98
CA ALA A 166 -14.47 17.89 -16.26
C ALA A 166 -13.26 17.49 -17.10
N GLU A 167 -13.38 16.37 -17.83
CA GLU A 167 -12.40 15.95 -18.80
C GLU A 167 -12.04 17.16 -19.65
N VAL A 168 -10.82 17.68 -19.47
CA VAL A 168 -10.18 18.47 -20.52
C VAL A 168 -9.87 17.45 -21.60
N VAL A 169 -10.89 17.08 -22.38
CA VAL A 169 -10.66 16.93 -23.80
C VAL A 169 -10.04 18.26 -24.14
N ALA A 170 -8.77 18.24 -24.51
CA ALA A 170 -8.11 19.39 -25.08
C ALA A 170 -8.84 19.72 -26.38
N GLU A 171 -9.99 20.37 -26.29
CA GLU A 171 -10.42 21.29 -27.32
C GLU A 171 -9.54 22.53 -27.16
N PRO A 172 -8.97 23.01 -28.27
CA PRO A 172 -7.88 23.93 -28.24
C PRO A 172 -8.38 25.22 -27.60
N ALA A 173 -7.65 25.71 -26.60
CA ALA A 173 -7.87 27.05 -26.08
C ALA A 173 -7.84 28.03 -27.26
N ALA A 174 -9.02 28.52 -27.63
CA ALA A 174 -9.18 29.48 -28.69
C ALA A 174 -8.38 30.75 -28.34
N ALA A 175 -7.61 31.18 -29.33
CA ALA A 175 -7.41 32.58 -29.66
C ALA A 175 -7.00 33.51 -28.50
N HIS A 176 -5.72 33.46 -28.14
CA HIS A 176 -4.97 34.72 -28.07
C HIS A 176 -4.46 35.02 -29.47
N THR A 177 -5.16 35.89 -30.17
CA THR A 177 -4.73 36.51 -31.43
C THR A 177 -3.36 37.17 -31.26
N ARG A 178 -2.33 36.60 -31.89
CA ARG A 178 -1.53 37.26 -32.94
C ARG A 178 -0.40 36.35 -33.41
N GLY A 179 -0.37 36.12 -34.72
CA GLY A 179 0.84 35.65 -35.40
C GLY A 179 0.61 34.51 -36.39
N THR A 180 -0.07 34.84 -37.49
CA THR A 180 0.31 34.42 -38.86
C THR A 180 0.73 32.97 -39.14
N ALA A 181 -0.11 32.34 -39.96
CA ALA A 181 0.26 31.48 -41.10
C ALA A 181 0.84 30.08 -40.84
N HIS A 182 0.12 29.10 -41.39
CA HIS A 182 0.60 27.83 -41.98
C HIS A 182 1.98 27.97 -42.68
N PRO A 183 2.76 26.87 -42.85
CA PRO A 183 2.26 25.59 -43.36
C PRO A 183 2.95 24.33 -42.81
N SER A 184 2.45 23.17 -43.24
CA SER A 184 3.31 22.04 -43.61
C SER A 184 4.32 22.52 -44.67
N ASP A 185 5.37 23.21 -44.25
CA ASP A 185 6.52 23.51 -45.09
C ASP A 185 7.58 22.45 -44.84
N GLY A 186 8.42 22.18 -45.83
CA GLY A 186 9.60 21.32 -45.70
C GLY A 186 10.62 21.93 -44.73
N GLY A 187 10.25 22.00 -43.46
CA GLY A 187 11.09 22.43 -42.36
C GLY A 187 12.19 21.40 -42.18
N ASP A 188 13.41 21.91 -42.04
CA ASP A 188 14.58 21.09 -41.74
C ASP A 188 14.29 20.24 -40.49
N PRO A 189 14.27 18.89 -40.61
CA PRO A 189 13.92 18.00 -39.49
C PRO A 189 14.83 18.19 -38.29
N ALA A 190 16.08 18.64 -38.51
CA ALA A 190 17.01 18.99 -37.45
C ALA A 190 16.54 20.22 -36.64
N ALA A 191 16.01 21.24 -37.32
CA ALA A 191 15.53 22.46 -36.68
C ALA A 191 14.20 22.26 -35.93
N GLU A 192 13.39 21.29 -36.37
CA GLU A 192 12.18 20.87 -35.65
C GLU A 192 12.54 20.03 -34.42
N PHE A 193 13.48 19.10 -34.55
CA PHE A 193 14.00 18.30 -33.45
C PHE A 193 14.62 19.16 -32.33
N LEU A 194 15.48 20.13 -32.67
CA LEU A 194 16.06 21.07 -31.70
C LEU A 194 14.99 21.92 -31.01
N ARG A 195 13.93 22.34 -31.73
CA ARG A 195 12.80 23.05 -31.13
C ARG A 195 12.05 22.18 -30.12
N MET A 196 11.88 20.89 -30.41
CA MET A 196 11.25 19.94 -29.48
C MET A 196 12.13 19.66 -28.26
N LEU A 197 13.44 19.52 -28.43
CA LEU A 197 14.38 19.36 -27.31
C LEU A 197 14.40 20.61 -26.41
N ALA A 198 14.39 21.81 -26.99
CA ALA A 198 14.31 23.06 -26.24
C ALA A 198 12.97 23.20 -25.48
N ALA A 199 11.86 22.82 -26.09
CA ALA A 199 10.54 22.79 -25.44
C ALA A 199 10.49 21.80 -24.27
N ALA A 200 11.18 20.67 -24.39
CA ALA A 200 11.32 19.67 -23.33
C ALA A 200 12.35 20.05 -22.24
N ARG A 201 13.00 21.22 -22.35
CA ARG A 201 14.03 21.73 -21.43
C ARG A 201 15.12 20.69 -21.12
N VAL A 202 15.56 20.02 -22.18
CA VAL A 202 16.55 18.94 -22.11
C VAL A 202 17.87 19.40 -21.48
N GLU A 203 18.22 20.67 -21.67
CA GLU A 203 19.36 21.36 -21.04
C GLU A 203 19.34 21.33 -19.50
N ASP A 204 18.15 21.32 -18.89
CA ASP A 204 17.97 21.39 -17.44
C ASP A 204 17.83 20.01 -16.77
N LEU A 205 17.77 18.94 -17.57
CA LEU A 205 17.46 17.58 -17.12
C LEU A 205 18.70 16.69 -17.16
N ARG A 206 18.97 15.97 -16.05
CA ARG A 206 19.86 14.81 -16.11
C ARG A 206 19.13 13.69 -16.83
N ILE A 207 19.33 13.60 -18.14
CA ILE A 207 18.69 12.59 -18.99
C ILE A 207 19.22 11.20 -18.63
N GLY A 208 18.32 10.29 -18.27
CA GLY A 208 18.62 8.87 -18.11
C GLY A 208 18.66 8.12 -19.46
N PRO A 209 19.19 6.88 -19.51
CA PRO A 209 19.32 6.12 -20.76
C PRO A 209 17.98 5.92 -21.49
N ASP A 210 16.90 5.65 -20.77
CA ASP A 210 15.56 5.43 -21.35
C ASP A 210 14.98 6.72 -21.98
N GLN A 211 15.30 7.88 -21.41
CA GLN A 211 14.87 9.18 -21.93
C GLN A 211 15.68 9.59 -23.16
N ARG A 212 16.98 9.24 -23.19
CA ARG A 212 17.84 9.43 -24.37
C ARG A 212 17.28 8.64 -25.56
N GLU A 213 16.92 7.38 -25.36
CA GLU A 213 16.31 6.54 -26.40
C GLU A 213 14.98 7.10 -26.90
N ALA A 214 14.14 7.64 -26.01
CA ALA A 214 12.89 8.29 -26.40
C ALA A 214 13.12 9.53 -27.29
N PHE A 215 14.14 10.33 -27.03
CA PHE A 215 14.50 11.47 -27.88
C PHE A 215 15.13 11.03 -29.22
N LEU A 216 15.94 9.97 -29.23
CA LEU A 216 16.46 9.40 -30.49
C LEU A 216 15.33 8.86 -31.38
N ASN A 217 14.36 8.16 -30.79
CA ASN A 217 13.16 7.70 -31.48
C ASN A 217 12.31 8.87 -32.00
N LEU A 218 12.29 9.99 -31.29
CA LEU A 218 11.65 11.22 -31.77
C LEU A 218 12.39 11.81 -32.98
N GLY A 219 13.71 11.92 -32.93
CA GLY A 219 14.52 12.42 -34.04
C GLY A 219 14.38 11.56 -35.30
N THR A 220 14.39 10.23 -35.15
CA THR A 220 14.17 9.30 -36.27
C THR A 220 12.75 9.38 -36.82
N SER A 221 11.74 9.64 -35.97
CA SER A 221 10.37 9.87 -36.44
C SER A 221 10.20 11.15 -37.25
N LEU A 222 11.06 12.15 -37.04
CA LEU A 222 11.15 13.38 -37.82
C LEU A 222 11.97 13.19 -39.12
N GLY A 223 12.58 12.01 -39.31
CA GLY A 223 13.34 11.67 -40.51
C GLY A 223 14.85 11.97 -40.41
N LEU A 224 15.39 12.15 -39.20
CA LEU A 224 16.84 12.19 -38.96
C LEU A 224 17.40 10.77 -38.90
N ASP A 225 18.64 10.60 -39.35
CA ASP A 225 19.39 9.37 -39.08
C ASP A 225 19.73 9.29 -37.57
N GLU A 226 19.87 8.08 -37.04
CA GLU A 226 20.12 7.84 -35.60
C GLU A 226 21.37 8.61 -35.10
N ASP A 227 22.46 8.58 -35.87
CA ASP A 227 23.69 9.31 -35.58
C ASP A 227 23.47 10.84 -35.54
N GLN A 228 22.59 11.36 -36.40
CA GLN A 228 22.29 12.80 -36.48
C GLN A 228 21.41 13.25 -35.31
N ALA A 229 20.42 12.43 -34.94
CA ALA A 229 19.59 12.70 -33.76
C ALA A 229 20.42 12.64 -32.47
N GLU A 230 21.39 11.74 -32.40
CA GLU A 230 22.32 11.64 -31.27
C GLU A 230 23.24 12.86 -31.15
N GLU A 231 23.84 13.31 -32.26
CA GLU A 231 24.68 14.51 -32.27
C GLU A 231 23.91 15.77 -31.83
N LEU A 232 22.69 15.96 -32.34
CA LEU A 232 21.85 17.10 -31.97
C LEU A 232 21.35 17.04 -30.52
N LEU A 233 21.08 15.84 -30.00
CA LEU A 233 20.72 15.62 -28.61
C LEU A 233 21.91 15.92 -27.67
N GLU A 234 23.11 15.45 -28.01
CA GLU A 234 24.32 15.78 -27.26
C GLU A 234 24.65 17.28 -27.36
N GLN A 235 24.44 17.89 -28.52
CA GLN A 235 24.60 19.33 -28.70
C GLN A 235 23.63 20.13 -27.81
N ALA A 236 22.38 19.68 -27.69
CA ALA A 236 21.40 20.29 -26.79
C ALA A 236 21.74 20.07 -25.30
N ILE A 237 22.31 18.92 -24.92
CA ILE A 237 22.68 18.63 -23.53
C ILE A 237 23.92 19.42 -23.09
N PHE A 238 24.93 19.51 -23.96
CA PHE A 238 26.25 20.04 -23.61
C PHE A 238 26.51 21.46 -24.14
N GLY A 239 25.57 22.02 -24.91
CA GLY A 239 25.50 23.46 -25.20
C GLY A 239 26.72 24.03 -25.93
N VAL A 240 27.07 23.49 -27.10
CA VAL A 240 28.01 24.17 -28.02
C VAL A 240 27.22 25.01 -29.02
N GLY A 241 27.33 26.33 -28.88
CA GLY A 241 26.48 27.34 -29.52
C GLY A 241 26.47 27.39 -31.05
N ALA A 242 25.44 28.08 -31.55
CA ALA A 242 25.04 28.34 -32.92
C ALA A 242 26.15 28.51 -33.98
N VAL A 243 25.95 27.91 -35.16
CA VAL A 243 26.44 28.41 -36.46
C VAL A 243 25.39 28.14 -37.56
N ASP A 244 25.20 29.14 -38.42
CA ASP A 244 24.36 29.23 -39.63
C ASP A 244 24.28 27.97 -40.53
N PRO A 245 23.14 27.76 -41.24
CA PRO A 245 23.02 26.73 -42.26
C PRO A 245 23.72 27.17 -43.55
N SER A 246 24.73 26.42 -44.00
CA SER A 246 25.32 26.59 -45.33
C SER A 246 25.11 25.33 -46.19
N PRO A 247 24.65 25.45 -47.45
CA PRO A 247 24.30 24.33 -48.32
C PRO A 247 25.52 23.71 -49.06
N PRO A 248 25.37 22.57 -49.75
CA PRO A 248 26.31 21.43 -49.68
C PRO A 248 27.26 21.31 -50.89
N PRO A 249 28.23 20.38 -50.85
CA PRO A 249 28.74 19.77 -52.08
C PRO A 249 28.47 18.26 -52.17
N LYS A 250 28.28 17.85 -53.44
CA LYS A 250 27.90 16.54 -53.96
C LYS A 250 28.99 15.46 -53.80
N ARG A 251 28.50 14.22 -53.74
CA ARG A 251 29.12 12.88 -53.90
C ARG A 251 30.37 12.78 -54.79
N VAL A 252 31.27 11.83 -54.46
CA VAL A 252 31.60 10.56 -55.20
C VAL A 252 32.69 9.76 -54.39
N PRO A 253 33.12 8.51 -54.73
CA PRO A 253 32.79 7.31 -53.94
C PRO A 253 34.03 6.50 -53.47
N ALA A 254 33.77 5.31 -52.92
CA ALA A 254 34.54 4.06 -53.11
C ALA A 254 35.56 3.60 -52.04
N VAL A 255 35.20 2.46 -51.41
CA VAL A 255 35.93 1.16 -51.41
C VAL A 255 36.80 0.76 -50.19
N ALA A 256 36.51 -0.48 -49.77
CA ALA A 256 37.35 -1.52 -49.13
C ALA A 256 37.44 -1.64 -47.58
N ARG A 257 36.69 -2.65 -47.07
CA ARG A 257 37.10 -3.86 -46.28
C ARG A 257 38.61 -4.07 -46.00
N PRO A 258 39.04 -5.06 -45.15
CA PRO A 258 38.38 -5.91 -44.13
C PRO A 258 39.17 -5.89 -42.77
N THR A 259 38.82 -6.56 -41.66
CA THR A 259 39.02 -8.01 -41.36
C THR A 259 38.52 -8.36 -39.94
N ALA A 260 37.95 -9.57 -39.81
CA ALA A 260 37.54 -10.28 -38.58
C ALA A 260 38.75 -10.91 -37.84
N PRO A 261 38.63 -11.88 -36.88
CA PRO A 261 37.53 -12.33 -36.02
C PRO A 261 37.92 -12.53 -34.52
N SER A 262 36.94 -12.92 -33.70
CA SER A 262 37.06 -13.47 -32.33
C SER A 262 37.97 -14.70 -32.19
N PRO A 263 38.27 -15.08 -30.94
CA PRO A 263 38.07 -16.47 -30.55
C PRO A 263 37.30 -16.68 -29.23
N SER A 264 36.75 -17.88 -29.19
CA SER A 264 35.85 -18.54 -28.25
C SER A 264 36.53 -19.05 -26.97
N GLY A 265 35.71 -19.31 -25.95
CA GLY A 265 36.00 -20.20 -24.80
C GLY A 265 35.37 -19.63 -23.53
N GLY A 266 34.40 -20.23 -22.86
CA GLY A 266 34.17 -21.66 -22.61
C GLY A 266 34.18 -21.85 -21.08
N ALA A 267 33.00 -21.78 -20.46
CA ALA A 267 32.81 -21.96 -19.02
C ALA A 267 32.97 -23.43 -18.59
N PRO A 268 33.52 -23.68 -17.38
CA PRO A 268 32.83 -24.55 -16.42
C PRO A 268 32.85 -24.02 -14.95
N PRO A 269 32.09 -24.66 -14.02
CA PRO A 269 31.42 -23.99 -12.90
C PRO A 269 32.16 -24.00 -11.55
N ALA A 270 31.62 -23.17 -10.65
CA ALA A 270 32.08 -22.80 -9.31
C ALA A 270 32.20 -23.92 -8.26
N PRO A 271 33.12 -23.79 -7.29
CA PRO A 271 33.01 -24.40 -5.97
C PRO A 271 32.55 -23.41 -4.89
N LYS A 272 31.71 -23.91 -3.97
CA LYS A 272 31.28 -23.28 -2.70
C LYS A 272 32.48 -22.93 -1.81
N PRO A 273 32.43 -21.81 -1.06
CA PRO A 273 33.25 -21.66 0.15
C PRO A 273 32.44 -21.85 1.43
N GLU A 274 33.00 -22.69 2.30
CA GLU A 274 32.65 -22.91 3.70
C GLU A 274 32.72 -21.65 4.56
N VAL A 275 31.87 -21.65 5.58
CA VAL A 275 31.79 -20.67 6.66
C VAL A 275 32.99 -20.82 7.60
N ARG A 276 33.69 -19.71 7.89
CA ARG A 276 34.55 -19.56 9.07
C ARG A 276 33.92 -18.53 10.02
N PRO A 277 33.93 -18.77 11.35
CA PRO A 277 33.36 -17.83 12.32
C PRO A 277 34.25 -16.59 12.44
N ALA A 278 33.65 -15.41 12.27
CA ALA A 278 34.32 -14.13 12.46
C ALA A 278 34.50 -13.82 13.95
N ALA A 279 35.70 -13.36 14.28
CA ALA A 279 36.14 -13.01 15.61
C ALA A 279 35.33 -11.85 16.22
N VAL A 280 35.10 -11.94 17.53
CA VAL A 280 34.54 -10.89 18.38
C VAL A 280 35.49 -9.69 18.38
N LEU A 281 35.00 -8.53 17.94
CA LEU A 281 35.66 -7.23 18.15
C LEU A 281 35.01 -6.52 19.35
N PRO A 282 35.79 -5.80 20.17
CA PRO A 282 35.29 -5.07 21.34
C PRO A 282 34.41 -3.87 20.94
N PRO A 283 33.52 -3.39 21.85
CA PRO A 283 32.55 -2.37 21.51
C PRO A 283 33.24 -1.03 21.27
N VAL A 284 33.07 -0.50 20.07
CA VAL A 284 33.42 0.88 19.73
C VAL A 284 32.34 1.78 20.34
N GLU A 285 32.71 2.60 21.32
CA GLU A 285 31.85 3.67 21.85
C GLU A 285 31.55 4.65 20.71
N ALA A 286 30.37 4.50 20.10
CA ALA A 286 29.90 5.42 19.08
C ALA A 286 29.48 6.75 19.73
N PRO A 287 29.89 7.91 19.19
CA PRO A 287 29.43 9.20 19.68
C PRO A 287 27.91 9.31 19.54
N VAL A 288 27.24 9.68 20.63
CA VAL A 288 25.78 9.88 20.69
C VAL A 288 25.39 11.00 19.73
N LEU A 289 24.96 10.63 18.52
CA LEU A 289 24.31 11.53 17.59
C LEU A 289 22.97 11.97 18.20
N ARG A 290 22.96 13.13 18.86
CA ARG A 290 21.72 13.77 19.32
C ARG A 290 21.01 14.38 18.11
N LEU A 291 20.19 13.57 17.46
CA LEU A 291 19.27 14.04 16.42
C LEU A 291 18.11 14.80 17.07
N PRO A 292 17.63 15.91 16.46
CA PRO A 292 16.47 16.63 16.97
C PRO A 292 15.21 15.74 16.95
N PRO A 293 14.24 15.97 17.86
CA PRO A 293 13.00 15.20 17.92
C PRO A 293 12.23 15.36 16.61
N PHE A 294 11.83 14.23 16.02
CA PHE A 294 11.00 14.20 14.82
C PHE A 294 9.54 14.25 15.23
N ARG A 295 8.75 15.18 14.67
CA ARG A 295 7.31 15.21 14.90
C ARG A 295 6.58 14.57 13.72
N ASN A 296 5.84 13.50 13.99
CA ASN A 296 5.11 12.79 12.94
C ASN A 296 3.83 13.55 12.52
N GLY A 297 3.20 13.13 11.42
CA GLY A 297 1.99 13.77 10.87
C GLY A 297 0.74 13.73 11.77
N ILE A 298 0.81 13.02 12.89
CA ILE A 298 -0.24 12.96 13.94
C ILE A 298 0.16 13.73 15.20
N GLY A 299 1.22 14.53 15.14
CA GLY A 299 1.61 15.47 16.18
C GLY A 299 2.41 14.89 17.35
N MET A 300 2.79 13.61 17.31
CA MET A 300 3.61 12.95 18.34
C MET A 300 5.11 13.15 18.07
N GLU A 301 5.87 13.38 19.14
CA GLU A 301 7.32 13.51 19.09
C GLU A 301 8.00 12.14 19.21
N MET A 302 8.88 11.84 18.27
CA MET A 302 9.70 10.65 18.20
C MET A 302 11.14 11.03 18.49
N LEU A 303 11.73 10.38 19.50
CA LEU A 303 13.11 10.59 19.90
C LEU A 303 13.99 9.48 19.33
N PHE A 304 15.09 9.85 18.68
CA PHE A 304 16.09 8.87 18.27
C PHE A 304 16.85 8.37 19.50
N LEU A 305 16.73 7.08 19.78
CA LEU A 305 17.56 6.39 20.75
C LEU A 305 18.65 5.64 19.99
N GLY A 306 19.91 5.99 20.26
CA GLY A 306 21.05 5.29 19.67
C GLY A 306 21.09 3.81 20.08
N ALA A 307 21.93 3.02 19.41
CA ALA A 307 22.13 1.62 19.77
C ALA A 307 22.56 1.50 21.24
N GLY A 308 21.78 0.76 22.03
CA GLY A 308 21.99 0.56 23.46
C GLY A 308 21.13 -0.58 23.98
N GLU A 309 21.46 -1.06 25.19
CA GLU A 309 20.66 -2.09 25.85
C GLU A 309 19.54 -1.43 26.66
N PHE A 310 18.30 -1.86 26.41
CA PHE A 310 17.17 -1.48 27.24
C PHE A 310 17.07 -2.43 28.42
N ARG A 311 17.19 -1.90 29.64
CA ARG A 311 16.95 -2.65 30.87
C ARG A 311 15.59 -2.27 31.43
N MET A 312 14.77 -3.28 31.69
CA MET A 312 13.46 -3.12 32.31
C MET A 312 13.62 -3.22 33.82
N GLY A 313 13.21 -2.18 34.53
CA GLY A 313 13.27 -2.08 35.99
C GLY A 313 13.82 -0.73 36.45
N SER A 314 13.63 -0.42 37.73
CA SER A 314 14.10 0.81 38.39
C SER A 314 15.02 0.46 39.55
N ASP A 315 16.21 1.05 39.55
CA ASP A 315 17.15 1.00 40.69
C ASP A 315 16.88 2.12 41.71
N GLY A 316 15.75 2.83 41.57
CA GLY A 316 15.38 3.93 42.45
C GLY A 316 15.12 3.46 43.89
N PRO A 317 15.52 4.24 44.91
CA PRO A 317 15.38 3.85 46.33
C PRO A 317 13.93 3.70 46.82
N GLY A 318 12.92 3.98 45.98
CA GLY A 318 11.50 3.80 46.26
C GLY A 318 10.79 2.81 45.32
N ALA A 319 11.51 2.09 44.47
CA ALA A 319 10.91 1.12 43.55
C ALA A 319 10.40 -0.12 44.32
N PRO A 320 9.15 -0.56 44.11
CA PRO A 320 8.63 -1.76 44.73
C PRO A 320 9.33 -3.02 44.18
N PRO A 321 9.35 -4.15 44.91
CA PRO A 321 10.19 -5.31 44.58
C PRO A 321 9.93 -5.92 43.19
N ASN A 322 8.70 -5.80 42.71
CA ASN A 322 8.24 -6.22 41.38
C ASN A 322 8.76 -5.34 40.23
N GLU A 323 9.36 -4.19 40.52
CA GLU A 323 9.92 -3.25 39.55
C GLU A 323 11.46 -3.26 39.54
N SER A 324 12.10 -4.14 40.32
CA SER A 324 13.57 -4.31 40.29
C SER A 324 14.03 -5.00 39.00
N PRO A 325 15.20 -4.63 38.43
CA PRO A 325 15.68 -5.22 37.19
C PRO A 325 15.98 -6.72 37.33
N VAL A 326 15.58 -7.51 36.33
CA VAL A 326 15.54 -8.98 36.37
C VAL A 326 16.93 -9.63 36.23
N THR A 327 17.96 -8.85 35.87
CA THR A 327 19.33 -9.32 35.65
C THR A 327 20.31 -8.50 36.50
N ARG A 328 20.99 -9.17 37.44
CA ARG A 328 22.22 -8.67 38.08
C ARG A 328 23.43 -9.23 37.35
#